data_AF-A0A1I2I0R0-F1
#
_entry.id   AF-A0A1I2I0R0-F1
#
_cell.length_a   1.000
_cell.length_b   1.000
_cell.length_c   1.000
_cell.angle_alpha   90.00
_cell.angle_beta   90.00
_cell.angle_gamma   90.00
#
_symmetry.space_group_name_H-M   'P 1'
#
loop_
_entity.id
_entity.type
_entity.pdbx_description
1 polymer ?
#
loop_
_entity_poly.entity_id
_entity_poly.type
_entity_poly.pdbx_seq_one_letter_code
_entity_poly.pdbx_strand_id
1 'polypeptide(L)'
;MPQRLARFAGTHGSWAAPEVVVEDLLVSVADKVWKAKRVEDLEQLLTERIAVASGVAPWEALLSLEDCLQSLAAGADWRLEFQNAFPV
;
A
#
# COMPACT_ATOMS: atom_id res chain seq x y z
N MET A 1 -8.66 9.23 -17.82
CA MET A 1 -8.01 9.25 -16.48
C MET A 1 -6.90 10.28 -16.47
N PRO A 2 -6.76 11.13 -15.43
CA PRO A 2 -5.63 12.04 -15.30
C PRO A 2 -4.30 11.27 -15.31
N GLN A 3 -3.29 11.76 -16.04
CA GLN A 3 -1.99 11.07 -16.21
C GLN A 3 -1.32 10.74 -14.86
N ARG A 4 -1.46 11.64 -13.87
CA ARG A 4 -0.97 11.44 -12.49
C ARG A 4 -1.53 10.20 -11.79
N LEU A 5 -2.75 9.78 -12.12
CA LEU A 5 -3.40 8.60 -11.54
C LEU A 5 -3.12 7.35 -12.38
N ALA A 6 -3.01 7.51 -13.70
CA ALA A 6 -2.73 6.39 -14.60
C ALA A 6 -1.36 5.74 -14.35
N ARG A 7 -0.38 6.50 -13.85
CA ARG A 7 0.97 5.96 -13.54
C ARG A 7 0.92 4.76 -12.59
N PHE A 8 0.01 4.81 -11.61
CA PHE A 8 -0.09 3.78 -10.57
C PHE A 8 -0.46 2.40 -11.14
N ALA A 9 -1.17 2.35 -12.26
CA ALA A 9 -1.48 1.08 -12.92
C ALA A 9 -0.21 0.33 -13.37
N GLY A 10 0.87 1.05 -13.68
CA GLY A 10 2.17 0.48 -14.04
C GLY A 10 3.12 0.32 -12.85
N THR A 11 3.11 1.24 -11.88
CA THR A 11 4.13 1.29 -10.81
C THR A 11 3.79 0.42 -9.60
N HIS A 12 2.51 0.18 -9.31
CA HIS A 12 2.11 -0.51 -8.06
C HIS A 12 2.66 -1.95 -7.94
N GLY A 13 2.98 -2.59 -9.06
CA GLY A 13 3.58 -3.93 -9.10
C GLY A 13 5.10 -3.96 -8.89
N SER A 14 5.80 -2.83 -9.02
CA SER A 14 7.27 -2.74 -9.05
C SER A 14 7.79 -1.69 -8.08
N TRP A 15 7.57 -1.91 -6.79
CA TRP A 15 7.94 -0.99 -5.70
C TRP A 15 9.45 -0.89 -5.42
N ALA A 16 10.27 -1.75 -6.05
CA ALA A 16 11.74 -1.71 -5.94
C ALA A 16 12.41 -0.90 -7.06
N ALA A 17 11.64 -0.30 -7.97
CA ALA A 17 12.21 0.49 -9.06
C ALA A 17 12.75 1.85 -8.57
N PRO A 18 13.83 2.38 -9.16
CA PRO A 18 14.50 3.60 -8.67
C PRO A 18 13.64 4.87 -8.76
N GLU A 19 12.64 4.90 -9.63
CA GLU A 19 11.71 6.01 -9.83
C GLU A 19 10.53 6.04 -8.82
N VAL A 20 10.44 5.04 -7.93
CA VAL A 20 9.33 4.89 -6.99
C VAL A 20 9.36 5.98 -5.92
N VAL A 21 8.27 6.74 -5.84
CA VAL A 21 8.05 7.76 -4.80
C VAL A 21 7.06 7.25 -3.74
N VAL A 22 6.88 8.04 -2.68
CA VAL A 22 6.04 7.67 -1.52
C VAL A 22 4.62 7.33 -1.94
N GLU A 23 4.05 8.08 -2.89
CA GLU A 23 2.70 7.82 -3.39
C GLU A 23 2.59 6.49 -4.15
N ASP A 24 3.63 6.06 -4.84
CA ASP A 24 3.64 4.74 -5.50
C ASP A 24 3.69 3.62 -4.45
N LEU A 25 4.52 3.78 -3.41
CA LEU A 25 4.59 2.84 -2.28
C LEU A 25 3.26 2.72 -1.54
N LEU A 26 2.56 3.84 -1.31
CA LEU A 26 1.23 3.85 -0.71
C LEU A 26 0.24 2.99 -1.53
N VAL A 27 0.23 3.16 -2.85
CA VAL A 27 -0.65 2.35 -3.72
C VAL A 27 -0.21 0.89 -3.76
N SER A 28 1.09 0.61 -3.80
CA SER A 28 1.62 -0.75 -3.72
C SER A 28 1.21 -1.47 -2.43
N VAL A 29 1.34 -0.83 -1.27
CA VAL A 29 0.93 -1.39 0.02
C VAL A 29 -0.59 -1.61 0.05
N ALA A 30 -1.37 -0.61 -0.37
CA ALA A 30 -2.83 -0.73 -0.43
C ALA A 30 -3.27 -1.91 -1.32
N ASP A 31 -2.62 -2.13 -2.47
CA ASP A 31 -2.88 -3.29 -3.35
C ASP A 31 -2.64 -4.62 -2.62
N LYS A 32 -1.57 -4.73 -1.81
CA LYS A 32 -1.28 -5.97 -1.08
C LYS A 32 -2.29 -6.20 0.04
N VAL A 33 -2.57 -5.18 0.84
CA VAL A 33 -3.53 -5.28 1.95
C VAL A 33 -4.93 -5.61 1.42
N TRP A 34 -5.36 -5.01 0.31
CA TRP A 34 -6.64 -5.32 -0.35
C TRP A 34 -6.76 -6.78 -0.84
N LYS A 35 -5.63 -7.46 -1.01
CA LYS A 35 -5.51 -8.88 -1.38
C LYS A 35 -5.20 -9.77 -0.17
N ALA A 36 -5.42 -9.26 1.05
CA ALA A 36 -5.08 -9.92 2.31
C ALA A 36 -3.60 -10.38 2.39
N LYS A 37 -2.69 -9.62 1.77
CA LYS A 37 -1.25 -9.87 1.78
C LYS A 37 -0.53 -8.76 2.52
N ARG A 38 0.37 -9.15 3.44
CA ARG A 38 1.35 -8.26 4.08
C ARG A 38 2.73 -8.49 3.47
N VAL A 39 3.49 -7.42 3.29
CA VAL A 39 4.84 -7.48 2.71
C VAL A 39 5.73 -6.58 3.57
N GLU A 40 6.43 -7.20 4.52
CA GLU A 40 7.19 -6.51 5.56
C GLU A 40 8.23 -5.54 4.97
N ASP A 41 9.04 -5.99 3.99
CA ASP A 41 10.03 -5.14 3.33
C ASP A 41 9.42 -3.87 2.70
N LEU A 42 8.22 -4.00 2.13
CA LEU A 42 7.51 -2.90 1.48
C LEU A 42 6.92 -1.94 2.53
N GLU A 43 6.37 -2.49 3.61
CA GLU A 43 5.81 -1.71 4.72
C GLU A 43 6.90 -0.96 5.49
N GLN A 44 8.05 -1.61 5.71
CA GLN A 44 9.23 -0.98 6.29
C GLN A 44 9.75 0.15 5.39
N LEU A 45 9.93 -0.11 4.10
CA LEU A 45 10.36 0.90 3.13
C LEU A 45 9.43 2.12 3.13
N LEU A 46 8.11 1.90 3.12
CA LEU A 46 7.14 2.99 3.18
C LEU A 46 7.23 3.75 4.50
N THR A 47 7.34 3.05 5.62
CA THR A 47 7.47 3.66 6.96
C THR A 47 8.67 4.60 7.03
N GLU A 48 9.84 4.13 6.58
CA GLU A 48 11.06 4.95 6.54
C GLU A 48 10.88 6.21 5.68
N ARG A 49 10.23 6.07 4.52
CA ARG A 49 9.97 7.20 3.62
C ARG A 49 8.98 8.21 4.20
N ILE A 50 7.92 7.75 4.88
CA ILE A 50 6.95 8.61 5.57
C ILE A 50 7.64 9.35 6.72
N ALA A 51 8.46 8.67 7.52
CA ALA A 51 9.18 9.26 8.63
C ALA A 51 10.08 10.41 8.16
N VAL A 52 10.87 10.18 7.10
CA VAL A 52 11.72 11.21 6.50
C VAL A 52 10.88 12.37 5.93
N ALA A 53 9.83 12.08 5.17
CA ALA A 53 9.01 13.11 4.53
C ALA A 53 8.24 13.98 5.54
N SER A 54 7.86 13.40 6.69
CA SER A 54 7.04 14.06 7.70
C SER A 54 7.85 14.61 8.88
N GLY A 55 9.15 14.28 8.98
CA GLY A 55 10.01 14.69 10.09
C GLY A 55 9.63 14.04 11.43
N VAL A 56 9.00 12.86 11.40
CA VAL A 56 8.54 12.12 12.57
C VAL A 56 9.43 10.91 12.83
N ALA A 57 9.32 10.32 14.02
CA ALA A 57 10.04 9.09 14.30
C ALA A 57 9.46 7.91 13.49
N PRO A 58 10.26 6.91 13.09
CA PRO A 58 9.77 5.75 12.35
C PRO A 58 8.60 5.01 13.03
N TRP A 59 8.58 4.96 14.36
CA TRP A 59 7.51 4.33 15.10
C TRP A 59 6.17 5.11 15.01
N GLU A 60 6.21 6.45 14.96
CA GLU A 60 5.01 7.28 14.77
C GLU A 60 4.43 7.10 13.37
N ALA A 61 5.32 7.06 12.37
CA ALA A 61 4.96 6.78 10.98
C ALA A 61 4.33 5.39 10.83
N LEU A 62 4.92 4.37 11.48
CA LEU A 62 4.41 3.01 11.45
C LEU A 62 3.01 2.91 12.07
N LEU A 63 2.80 3.48 13.26
CA LEU A 63 1.48 3.47 13.91
C LEU A 63 0.41 4.13 13.04
N SER A 64 0.72 5.28 12.45
CA SER A 64 -0.20 6.00 11.56
C SER A 64 -0.50 5.19 10.28
N LEU A 65 0.51 4.50 9.75
CA LEU A 65 0.35 3.60 8.61
C LEU A 65 -0.55 2.42 8.97
N GLU A 66 -0.29 1.74 10.09
CA GLU A 66 -1.08 0.60 10.57
C GLU A 66 -2.56 0.93 10.71
N ASP A 67 -2.90 2.06 11.32
CA ASP A 67 -4.30 2.52 11.45
C ASP A 67 -5.00 2.63 10.09
N CYS A 68 -4.28 3.15 9.09
CA CYS A 68 -4.77 3.26 7.72
C CYS A 68 -4.92 1.88 7.05
N LEU A 69 -3.95 0.98 7.23
CA LEU A 69 -3.98 -0.36 6.65
C LEU A 69 -5.07 -1.22 7.27
N GLN A 70 -5.32 -1.11 8.58
CA GLN A 70 -6.40 -1.80 9.24
C GLN A 70 -7.77 -1.34 8.72
N SER A 71 -7.94 -0.04 8.50
CA SER A 71 -9.15 0.51 7.90
C SER A 71 -9.39 0.00 6.47
N LEU A 72 -8.31 -0.15 5.67
CA LEU A 72 -8.38 -0.74 4.33
C LEU A 72 -8.70 -2.24 4.37
N ALA A 73 -8.14 -2.97 5.34
CA ALA A 73 -8.33 -4.40 5.49
C ALA A 73 -9.75 -4.78 5.94
N ALA A 74 -10.45 -3.91 6.66
CA ALA A 74 -11.78 -4.19 7.20
C ALA A 74 -12.84 -4.62 6.16
N GLY A 75 -12.65 -4.27 4.88
CA GLY A 75 -13.52 -4.70 3.77
C GLY A 75 -12.93 -5.79 2.86
N ALA A 76 -11.70 -6.23 3.11
CA ALA A 76 -10.97 -7.12 2.21
C ALA A 76 -11.57 -8.55 2.21
N ASP A 77 -11.95 -9.06 3.38
CA ASP A 77 -12.42 -10.44 3.54
C ASP A 77 -13.71 -10.70 2.77
N TRP A 78 -14.74 -9.86 2.98
CA TRP A 78 -16.02 -9.99 2.25
C TRP A 78 -15.83 -9.91 0.73
N ARG A 79 -14.97 -9.01 0.26
CA ARG A 79 -14.68 -8.88 -1.17
C ARG A 79 -13.97 -10.11 -1.72
N LEU A 80 -13.00 -10.65 -0.98
CA LEU A 80 -12.27 -11.85 -1.37
C LEU A 80 -13.17 -13.08 -1.40
N GLU A 81 -14.07 -13.23 -0.42
CA GLU A 81 -15.12 -14.24 -0.43
C GLU A 81 -16.01 -14.12 -1.67
N PHE A 82 -16.48 -12.91 -1.98
CA PHE A 82 -17.27 -12.66 -3.19
C PHE A 82 -16.50 -13.03 -4.47
N GLN A 83 -15.22 -12.61 -4.59
CA GLN A 83 -14.41 -12.95 -5.76
C GLN A 83 -14.20 -14.46 -5.90
N ASN A 84 -13.94 -15.17 -4.79
CA ASN A 84 -13.75 -16.63 -4.81
C ASN A 84 -15.03 -17.39 -5.17
N ALA A 85 -16.21 -16.82 -4.91
CA ALA A 85 -17.50 -17.39 -5.33
C ALA A 85 -17.76 -17.27 -6.85
N PHE A 86 -17.05 -16.39 -7.55
CA PHE A 86 -17.18 -16.16 -9.00
C PHE A 86 -15.81 -16.22 -9.69
N PRO A 87 -15.20 -17.41 -9.81
CA PRO A 87 -13.93 -17.57 -10.51
C PRO A 87 -14.09 -17.21 -12.00
N VAL A 88 -13.11 -16.46 -12.52
CA VAL A 88 -13.02 -16.01 -13.93
C VAL A 88 -12.17 -16.98 -14.74
#